data_AF-A0A651ETQ8-F1
#
_entry.id   AF-A0A651ETQ8-F1
#
_cell.length_a   1.000
_cell.length_b   1.000
_cell.length_c   1.000
_cell.angle_alpha   90.00
_cell.angle_beta   90.00
_cell.angle_gamma   90.00
#
_symmetry.space_group_name_H-M   'P 1'
#
loop_
_entity.id
_entity.type
_entity.pdbx_description
1 polymer ?
#
loop_
_entity_poly.entity_id
_entity_poly.type
_entity_poly.pdbx_seq_one_letter_code
_entity_poly.pdbx_strand_id
1 'polypeptide(L)'
;MRAGFSLFAFMVFNQISAQINIAPNAVVSASNCSTGPCSAFNDQNYGVCGTQLVWVSTSSPPASAPGVNWIEWTWPNTESFDEMVIHHASATARFLTGATIQFWDGTTWQNHHTFSNLTMQCINSITFPRLTTNRMRITSFQMTGTGQTSNPNFREIEIFSAPTSPNDAGVSMLVAPSAFCPGIEDIVVRVQNFGVNVINFVTLNWRVNGVLQPSVFVPGPIDTIGGTNPFFINVNLGPWTFAANTPYTIEAWTSLPNAQIDTNTFNDTLTRTIGAALSGTFTINAFAPTIGTNFSTFTEFADFVNNNGICGPVVANVVPGTGPYLERIVFGDIQGSSATNTITINGNGNTLAFAGTSTTDWATLTLNGTDYMSIDSLTIAATGVANGLTMMLTNGADHNNFTR
;
A
#
# COMPACT_ATOMS: atom_id res chain seq x y z
N MET A 1 44.09 10.52 -9.77
CA MET A 1 43.29 9.37 -9.30
C MET A 1 42.64 9.74 -7.98
N ARG A 2 41.38 10.19 -8.00
CA ARG A 2 40.55 10.35 -6.81
C ARG A 2 39.19 9.79 -7.17
N ALA A 3 38.87 8.63 -6.60
CA ALA A 3 37.60 7.96 -6.79
C ALA A 3 36.55 8.65 -5.91
N GLY A 4 35.48 9.13 -6.55
CA GLY A 4 34.28 9.62 -5.88
C GLY A 4 33.43 8.44 -5.43
N PHE A 5 33.07 8.41 -4.16
CA PHE A 5 32.03 7.52 -3.65
C PHE A 5 30.68 8.19 -3.94
N SER A 6 29.94 7.63 -4.90
CA SER A 6 28.55 7.97 -5.16
C SER A 6 27.67 7.17 -4.21
N LEU A 7 26.98 7.86 -3.30
CA LEU A 7 26.01 7.28 -2.38
C LEU A 7 24.72 6.98 -3.17
N PHE A 8 24.56 5.74 -3.63
CA PHE A 8 23.31 5.27 -4.23
C PHE A 8 22.28 5.09 -3.12
N ALA A 9 21.32 6.02 -3.04
CA ALA A 9 20.10 5.85 -2.27
C ALA A 9 19.27 4.74 -2.95
N PHE A 10 19.28 3.54 -2.36
CA PHE A 10 18.33 2.48 -2.71
C PHE A 10 16.95 2.92 -2.20
N MET A 11 16.15 3.52 -3.08
CA MET A 11 14.70 3.58 -2.88
C MET A 11 14.17 2.15 -3.04
N VAL A 12 13.92 1.48 -1.92
CA VAL A 12 13.16 0.23 -1.90
C VAL A 12 11.71 0.60 -2.22
N PHE A 13 11.33 0.48 -3.49
CA PHE A 13 9.93 0.48 -3.85
C PHE A 13 9.30 -0.77 -3.22
N ASN A 14 8.43 -0.57 -2.24
CA ASN A 14 7.43 -1.56 -1.86
C ASN A 14 6.50 -1.77 -3.07
N GLN A 15 6.91 -2.61 -4.01
CA GLN A 15 5.99 -3.09 -5.05
C GLN A 15 5.18 -4.22 -4.43
N ILE A 16 4.06 -3.84 -3.82
CA ILE A 16 2.90 -4.72 -3.70
C ILE A 16 2.64 -5.17 -5.15
N SER A 17 2.79 -6.46 -5.46
CA SER A 17 2.53 -6.94 -6.82
C SER A 17 1.04 -6.77 -7.09
N ALA A 18 0.68 -5.68 -7.76
CA ALA A 18 -0.62 -5.58 -8.41
C ALA A 18 -0.70 -6.71 -9.43
N GLN A 19 -1.85 -7.38 -9.54
CA GLN A 19 -2.06 -8.36 -10.61
C GLN A 19 -1.72 -7.70 -11.96
N ILE A 20 -1.09 -8.45 -12.86
CA ILE A 20 -0.60 -7.93 -14.13
C ILE A 20 -1.73 -8.00 -15.15
N ASN A 21 -2.04 -6.90 -15.83
CA ASN A 21 -2.94 -6.94 -16.98
C ASN A 21 -2.27 -7.72 -18.13
N ILE A 22 -2.75 -8.93 -18.36
CA ILE A 22 -2.27 -9.85 -19.40
C ILE A 22 -3.09 -9.77 -20.69
N ALA A 23 -4.17 -8.98 -20.73
CA ALA A 23 -4.99 -8.84 -21.94
C ALA A 23 -4.16 -8.41 -23.17
N PRO A 24 -3.21 -7.46 -23.09
CA PRO A 24 -2.40 -7.03 -24.24
C PRO A 24 -1.51 -8.12 -24.83
N ASN A 25 -1.23 -9.20 -24.07
CA ASN A 25 -0.46 -10.34 -24.56
C ASN A 25 -1.29 -11.32 -25.40
N ALA A 26 -2.62 -11.11 -25.47
CA ALA A 26 -3.53 -11.93 -26.25
C ALA A 26 -3.84 -11.30 -27.62
N VAL A 27 -3.99 -12.14 -28.63
CA VAL A 27 -4.68 -11.75 -29.87
C VAL A 27 -6.17 -11.71 -29.59
N VAL A 28 -6.79 -10.53 -29.74
CA VAL A 28 -8.22 -10.34 -29.53
C VAL A 28 -9.00 -10.38 -30.85
N SER A 29 -10.18 -11.00 -30.82
CA SER A 29 -11.15 -11.00 -31.91
C SER A 29 -12.57 -10.90 -31.36
N ALA A 30 -13.56 -10.63 -32.22
CA ALA A 30 -14.95 -10.56 -31.80
C ALA A 30 -15.87 -11.02 -32.93
N SER A 31 -17.14 -11.29 -32.59
CA SER A 31 -18.21 -11.58 -33.56
C SER A 31 -18.32 -10.51 -34.65
N ASN A 32 -18.00 -9.25 -34.32
CA ASN A 32 -17.67 -8.17 -35.24
C ASN A 32 -16.97 -7.05 -34.48
N CYS A 33 -16.20 -6.22 -35.18
CA CYS A 33 -15.51 -5.05 -34.64
C CYS A 33 -15.87 -3.84 -35.51
N SER A 34 -16.66 -2.93 -34.94
CA SER A 34 -17.22 -1.79 -35.67
C SER A 34 -16.57 -0.47 -35.24
N THR A 35 -16.41 0.46 -36.18
CA THR A 35 -15.72 1.77 -36.05
C THR A 35 -14.21 1.68 -35.80
N GLY A 36 -13.70 0.60 -35.20
CA GLY A 36 -12.28 0.36 -34.96
C GLY A 36 -11.87 -1.12 -35.10
N PRO A 37 -10.56 -1.41 -35.11
CA PRO A 37 -10.05 -2.78 -35.14
C PRO A 37 -10.36 -3.52 -33.83
N CYS A 38 -10.39 -4.84 -33.86
CA CYS A 38 -10.59 -5.64 -32.65
C CYS A 38 -9.49 -5.40 -31.60
N SER A 39 -8.27 -5.07 -32.01
CA SER A 39 -7.17 -4.74 -31.09
C SER A 39 -7.52 -3.63 -30.09
N ALA A 40 -8.48 -2.75 -30.41
CA ALA A 40 -8.91 -1.70 -29.49
C ALA A 40 -9.69 -2.20 -28.26
N PHE A 41 -9.87 -3.52 -28.12
CA PHE A 41 -10.38 -4.13 -26.89
C PHE A 41 -9.29 -4.35 -25.83
N ASN A 42 -8.00 -4.33 -26.19
CA ASN A 42 -6.89 -4.66 -25.27
C ASN A 42 -5.56 -3.99 -25.66
N ASP A 43 -5.58 -2.80 -26.27
CA ASP A 43 -4.40 -2.11 -26.77
C ASP A 43 -3.76 -1.15 -25.75
N GLN A 44 -4.24 -1.18 -24.50
CA GLN A 44 -3.83 -0.26 -23.43
C GLN A 44 -4.18 1.21 -23.71
N ASN A 45 -5.02 1.50 -24.72
CA ASN A 45 -5.54 2.84 -24.95
C ASN A 45 -6.83 3.04 -24.16
N TYR A 46 -6.69 3.39 -22.89
CA TYR A 46 -7.83 3.59 -22.03
C TYR A 46 -8.77 4.70 -22.54
N GLY A 47 -8.29 5.74 -23.22
CA GLY A 47 -9.10 6.91 -23.57
C GLY A 47 -9.79 7.56 -22.35
N VAL A 48 -10.88 8.30 -22.60
CA VAL A 48 -11.73 8.90 -21.55
C VAL A 48 -13.18 8.41 -21.70
N CYS A 49 -13.96 8.44 -20.61
CA CYS A 49 -15.37 8.10 -20.73
C CYS A 49 -16.08 9.08 -21.69
N GLY A 50 -16.86 8.53 -22.61
CA GLY A 50 -17.43 9.24 -23.76
C GLY A 50 -16.69 8.98 -25.08
N THR A 51 -15.48 8.40 -25.05
CA THR A 51 -14.72 8.05 -26.26
C THR A 51 -15.01 6.61 -26.71
N GLN A 52 -15.54 6.44 -27.91
CA GLN A 52 -15.77 5.13 -28.52
C GLN A 52 -14.59 4.71 -29.41
N LEU A 53 -13.91 3.63 -29.05
CA LEU A 53 -12.84 3.03 -29.86
C LEU A 53 -13.35 1.84 -30.67
N VAL A 54 -14.13 0.96 -30.06
CA VAL A 54 -14.71 -0.22 -30.72
C VAL A 54 -16.09 -0.55 -30.16
N TRP A 55 -16.94 -1.18 -30.96
CA TRP A 55 -18.21 -1.73 -30.50
C TRP A 55 -18.58 -3.01 -31.25
N VAL A 56 -19.40 -3.83 -30.60
CA VAL A 56 -19.93 -5.08 -31.16
C VAL A 56 -21.36 -4.83 -31.62
N SER A 57 -21.67 -5.07 -32.88
CA SER A 57 -23.04 -5.03 -33.42
C SER A 57 -23.88 -6.18 -32.91
N THR A 58 -25.07 -5.87 -32.39
CA THR A 58 -26.02 -6.83 -31.82
C THR A 58 -27.45 -6.49 -32.22
N SER A 59 -28.36 -7.45 -32.08
CA SER A 59 -29.80 -7.17 -32.02
C SER A 59 -30.15 -6.32 -30.79
N SER A 60 -31.39 -5.85 -30.71
CA SER A 60 -31.92 -5.12 -29.55
C SER A 60 -33.06 -5.91 -28.89
N PRO A 61 -32.84 -6.57 -27.74
CA PRO A 61 -31.56 -6.76 -27.04
C PRO A 61 -30.62 -7.78 -27.75
N PRO A 62 -29.35 -7.91 -27.33
CA PRO A 62 -28.43 -8.93 -27.87
C PRO A 62 -28.96 -10.35 -27.70
N ALA A 63 -28.47 -11.27 -28.52
CA ALA A 63 -28.87 -12.67 -28.44
C ALA A 63 -28.32 -13.31 -27.15
N SER A 64 -29.19 -13.96 -26.39
CA SER A 64 -28.81 -14.72 -25.19
C SER A 64 -28.18 -16.08 -25.51
N ALA A 65 -28.19 -16.51 -26.78
CA ALA A 65 -27.59 -17.76 -27.22
C ALA A 65 -26.04 -17.64 -27.21
N PRO A 66 -25.32 -18.55 -26.53
CA PRO A 66 -23.86 -18.54 -26.52
C PRO A 66 -23.26 -18.62 -27.92
N GLY A 67 -22.23 -17.82 -28.17
CA GLY A 67 -21.49 -17.79 -29.43
C GLY A 67 -22.09 -16.92 -30.53
N VAL A 68 -23.25 -16.28 -30.32
CA VAL A 68 -23.81 -15.34 -31.32
C VAL A 68 -23.10 -13.98 -31.26
N ASN A 69 -23.09 -13.35 -30.09
CA ASN A 69 -22.32 -12.13 -29.82
C ASN A 69 -21.19 -12.47 -28.86
N TRP A 70 -19.95 -12.14 -29.21
CA TRP A 70 -18.77 -12.49 -28.41
C TRP A 70 -17.58 -11.58 -28.66
N ILE A 71 -16.67 -11.52 -27.67
CA ILE A 71 -15.29 -11.00 -27.74
C ILE A 71 -14.39 -12.08 -27.14
N GLU A 72 -13.29 -12.42 -27.81
CA GLU A 72 -12.40 -13.55 -27.53
C GLU A 72 -10.94 -13.09 -27.44
N TRP A 73 -10.23 -13.63 -26.45
CA TRP A 73 -8.78 -13.46 -26.26
C TRP A 73 -8.09 -14.81 -26.41
N THR A 74 -7.06 -14.86 -27.26
CA THR A 74 -6.20 -16.03 -27.46
C THR A 74 -4.75 -15.66 -27.14
N TRP A 75 -4.20 -16.27 -26.09
CA TRP A 75 -2.80 -16.12 -25.70
C TRP A 75 -1.91 -17.16 -26.38
N PRO A 76 -0.63 -16.85 -26.60
CA PRO A 76 0.33 -17.81 -27.17
C PRO A 76 0.61 -18.99 -26.22
N ASN A 77 0.50 -18.77 -24.90
CA ASN A 77 0.65 -19.79 -23.87
C ASN A 77 -0.60 -19.85 -23.00
N THR A 78 -0.74 -20.93 -22.23
CA THR A 78 -1.79 -21.03 -21.20
C THR A 78 -1.53 -20.02 -20.10
N GLU A 79 -2.51 -19.17 -19.82
CA GLU A 79 -2.46 -18.17 -18.76
C GLU A 79 -3.44 -18.54 -17.63
N SER A 80 -3.25 -17.96 -16.44
CA SER A 80 -4.22 -18.03 -15.35
C SER A 80 -4.66 -16.63 -14.96
N PHE A 81 -5.97 -16.43 -14.78
CA PHE A 81 -6.57 -15.13 -14.49
C PHE A 81 -7.90 -15.28 -13.76
N ASP A 82 -8.27 -14.27 -12.98
CA ASP A 82 -9.43 -14.27 -12.08
C ASP A 82 -10.15 -12.90 -11.99
N GLU A 83 -9.64 -11.88 -12.66
CA GLU A 83 -10.26 -10.56 -12.73
C GLU A 83 -10.27 -10.00 -14.16
N MET A 84 -11.33 -9.28 -14.50
CA MET A 84 -11.47 -8.50 -15.73
C MET A 84 -11.99 -7.11 -15.38
N VAL A 85 -11.44 -6.08 -16.02
CA VAL A 85 -11.97 -4.72 -15.94
C VAL A 85 -12.48 -4.31 -17.31
N ILE A 86 -13.75 -3.94 -17.38
CA ILE A 86 -14.39 -3.47 -18.61
C ILE A 86 -14.45 -1.94 -18.59
N HIS A 87 -13.80 -1.33 -19.56
CA HIS A 87 -13.88 0.09 -19.82
C HIS A 87 -14.92 0.34 -20.92
N HIS A 88 -16.12 0.77 -20.50
CA HIS A 88 -17.15 1.21 -21.43
C HIS A 88 -16.78 2.54 -22.07
N ALA A 89 -17.17 2.69 -23.34
CA ALA A 89 -16.94 3.91 -24.09
C ALA A 89 -17.97 5.00 -23.77
N SER A 90 -19.24 4.64 -23.58
CA SER A 90 -20.32 5.60 -23.40
C SER A 90 -20.51 6.04 -21.95
N ALA A 91 -20.95 7.28 -21.76
CA ALA A 91 -21.26 7.83 -20.44
C ALA A 91 -22.73 7.65 -20.02
N THR A 92 -23.64 7.33 -20.95
CA THR A 92 -25.09 7.37 -20.69
C THR A 92 -25.92 6.25 -21.31
N ALA A 93 -25.36 5.40 -22.18
CA ALA A 93 -26.08 4.35 -22.90
C ALA A 93 -25.14 3.25 -23.42
N ARG A 94 -25.64 2.13 -23.96
CA ARG A 94 -24.81 1.09 -24.63
C ARG A 94 -23.80 0.37 -23.72
N PHE A 95 -24.12 0.25 -22.43
CA PHE A 95 -23.34 -0.52 -21.46
C PHE A 95 -23.57 -2.02 -21.61
N LEU A 96 -22.50 -2.82 -21.54
CA LEU A 96 -22.62 -4.24 -21.28
C LEU A 96 -22.91 -4.42 -19.78
N THR A 97 -24.09 -4.92 -19.45
CA THR A 97 -24.50 -5.12 -18.05
C THR A 97 -24.30 -6.56 -17.57
N GLY A 98 -23.90 -7.46 -18.46
CA GLY A 98 -23.59 -8.83 -18.11
C GLY A 98 -23.13 -9.64 -19.32
N ALA A 99 -22.48 -10.76 -19.06
CA ALA A 99 -22.11 -11.76 -20.06
C ALA A 99 -21.75 -13.08 -19.38
N THR A 100 -21.61 -14.13 -20.19
CA THR A 100 -21.03 -15.41 -19.79
C THR A 100 -19.61 -15.51 -20.31
N ILE A 101 -18.65 -15.72 -19.41
CA ILE A 101 -17.29 -16.15 -19.68
C ILE A 101 -17.33 -17.64 -20.06
N GLN A 102 -16.74 -17.95 -21.21
CA GLN A 102 -16.45 -19.30 -21.65
C GLN A 102 -14.95 -19.47 -21.92
N PHE A 103 -14.47 -20.70 -21.81
CA PHE A 103 -13.12 -21.09 -22.21
C PHE A 103 -13.15 -22.22 -23.22
N TRP A 104 -12.08 -22.32 -24.01
CA TRP A 104 -11.87 -23.43 -24.92
C TRP A 104 -11.17 -24.57 -24.18
N ASP A 105 -11.77 -25.75 -24.16
CA ASP A 105 -11.20 -26.96 -23.54
C ASP A 105 -10.28 -27.77 -24.48
N GLY A 106 -10.08 -27.28 -25.71
CA GLY A 106 -9.39 -27.98 -26.80
C GLY A 106 -10.33 -28.46 -27.89
N THR A 107 -11.62 -28.64 -27.59
CA THR A 107 -12.64 -29.19 -28.50
C THR A 107 -13.92 -28.36 -28.60
N THR A 108 -14.37 -27.79 -27.47
CA THR A 108 -15.63 -27.06 -27.37
C THR A 108 -15.52 -25.90 -26.39
N TRP A 109 -16.47 -24.97 -26.50
CA TRP A 109 -16.61 -23.86 -25.56
C TRP A 109 -17.39 -24.29 -24.32
N GLN A 110 -16.78 -24.18 -23.15
CA GLN A 110 -17.40 -24.48 -21.86
C GLN A 110 -17.79 -23.21 -21.13
N ASN A 111 -18.97 -23.22 -20.49
CA ASN A 111 -19.36 -22.15 -19.56
C ASN A 111 -18.48 -22.20 -18.31
N HIS A 112 -18.04 -21.04 -17.83
CA HIS A 112 -17.24 -20.94 -16.61
C HIS A 112 -17.86 -19.99 -15.59
N HIS A 113 -18.16 -18.75 -15.98
CA HIS A 113 -18.73 -17.77 -15.06
C HIS A 113 -19.71 -16.84 -15.79
N THR A 114 -20.81 -16.47 -15.12
CA THR A 114 -21.77 -15.48 -15.63
C THR A 114 -21.85 -14.32 -14.67
N PHE A 115 -21.59 -13.12 -15.16
CA PHE A 115 -21.80 -11.88 -14.43
C PHE A 115 -23.00 -11.13 -15.03
N SER A 116 -23.77 -10.48 -14.17
CA SER A 116 -25.03 -9.81 -14.51
C SER A 116 -25.22 -8.57 -13.66
N ASN A 117 -26.09 -7.66 -14.10
CA ASN A 117 -26.46 -6.44 -13.39
C ASN A 117 -25.28 -5.52 -13.04
N LEU A 118 -24.25 -5.47 -13.91
CA LEU A 118 -23.21 -4.46 -13.77
C LEU A 118 -23.83 -3.06 -13.82
N THR A 119 -23.33 -2.18 -12.95
CA THR A 119 -23.73 -0.77 -12.92
C THR A 119 -23.44 -0.12 -14.27
N MET A 120 -24.36 0.75 -14.72
CA MET A 120 -24.20 1.54 -15.96
C MET A 120 -23.19 2.68 -15.76
N GLN A 121 -21.91 2.32 -15.72
CA GLN A 121 -20.77 3.20 -15.48
C GLN A 121 -19.61 2.88 -16.44
N CYS A 122 -18.68 3.83 -16.55
CA CYS A 122 -17.58 3.78 -17.51
C CYS A 122 -16.55 2.68 -17.23
N ILE A 123 -16.48 2.18 -15.99
CA ILE A 123 -15.53 1.15 -15.55
C ILE A 123 -16.28 0.20 -14.63
N ASN A 124 -16.23 -1.10 -14.93
CA ASN A 124 -16.68 -2.14 -14.02
C ASN A 124 -15.55 -3.16 -13.83
N SER A 125 -15.25 -3.51 -12.59
CA SER A 125 -14.40 -4.65 -12.24
C SER A 125 -15.26 -5.89 -12.02
N ILE A 126 -14.85 -7.02 -12.60
CA ILE A 126 -15.53 -8.30 -12.51
C ILE A 126 -14.51 -9.33 -12.03
N THR A 127 -14.72 -9.84 -10.82
CA THR A 127 -13.96 -10.98 -10.28
C THR A 127 -14.71 -12.28 -10.56
N PHE A 128 -14.00 -13.33 -10.94
CA PHE A 128 -14.57 -14.65 -11.22
C PHE A 128 -13.63 -15.77 -10.72
N PRO A 129 -14.13 -17.01 -10.55
CA PRO A 129 -13.27 -18.12 -10.14
C PRO A 129 -12.08 -18.27 -11.08
N ARG A 130 -10.88 -18.56 -10.57
CA ARG A 130 -9.67 -18.71 -11.40
C ARG A 130 -9.94 -19.57 -12.64
N LEU A 131 -9.55 -19.06 -13.80
CA LEU A 131 -9.60 -19.76 -15.07
C LEU A 131 -8.18 -19.91 -15.61
N THR A 132 -7.81 -21.14 -15.99
CA THR A 132 -6.53 -21.44 -16.63
C THR A 132 -6.77 -21.96 -18.04
N THR A 133 -6.45 -21.14 -19.03
CA THR A 133 -6.63 -21.47 -20.45
C THR A 133 -5.74 -20.54 -21.29
N ASN A 134 -5.46 -20.92 -22.54
CA ASN A 134 -4.89 -20.01 -23.52
C ASN A 134 -5.98 -19.31 -24.35
N ARG A 135 -7.27 -19.61 -24.15
CA ARG A 135 -8.35 -19.07 -24.97
C ARG A 135 -9.66 -18.92 -24.20
N MET A 136 -10.11 -17.68 -24.04
CA MET A 136 -11.38 -17.32 -23.39
C MET A 136 -12.24 -16.43 -24.29
N ARG A 137 -13.55 -16.40 -24.04
CA ARG A 137 -14.44 -15.39 -24.61
C ARG A 137 -15.49 -14.95 -23.60
N ILE A 138 -15.97 -13.72 -23.73
CA ILE A 138 -17.27 -13.32 -23.19
C ILE A 138 -18.33 -13.46 -24.28
N THR A 139 -19.50 -13.98 -23.94
CA THR A 139 -20.63 -14.17 -24.86
C THR A 139 -21.96 -14.06 -24.13
N SER A 140 -23.10 -14.26 -24.81
CA SER A 140 -24.44 -14.14 -24.22
C SER A 140 -24.64 -12.77 -23.55
N PHE A 141 -24.36 -11.70 -24.29
CA PHE A 141 -24.35 -10.34 -23.78
C PHE A 141 -25.71 -9.94 -23.20
N GLN A 142 -25.67 -9.31 -22.03
CA GLN A 142 -26.80 -8.68 -21.38
C GLN A 142 -26.63 -7.17 -21.49
N MET A 143 -27.68 -6.50 -21.94
CA MET A 143 -27.78 -5.04 -21.96
C MET A 143 -29.15 -4.66 -21.42
N THR A 144 -29.20 -4.44 -20.12
CA THR A 144 -30.42 -4.18 -19.35
C THR A 144 -30.34 -2.81 -18.71
N GLY A 145 -31.46 -2.11 -18.53
CA GLY A 145 -31.51 -0.79 -17.91
C GLY A 145 -31.93 0.30 -18.89
N THR A 146 -31.44 1.53 -18.67
CA THR A 146 -31.86 2.73 -19.41
C THR A 146 -30.92 3.04 -20.57
N GLY A 147 -31.45 3.71 -21.60
CA GLY A 147 -30.71 4.03 -22.82
C GLY A 147 -30.79 2.92 -23.85
N GLN A 148 -29.81 2.86 -24.75
CA GLN A 148 -29.79 1.87 -25.83
C GLN A 148 -29.35 0.49 -25.30
N THR A 149 -30.22 -0.51 -25.45
CA THR A 149 -30.04 -1.90 -25.02
C THR A 149 -29.44 -2.78 -26.12
N SER A 150 -28.59 -2.23 -26.97
CA SER A 150 -27.92 -2.94 -28.06
C SER A 150 -26.59 -2.28 -28.38
N ASN A 151 -25.75 -3.00 -29.11
CA ASN A 151 -24.48 -2.52 -29.63
C ASN A 151 -23.51 -2.05 -28.52
N PRO A 152 -23.07 -2.90 -27.59
CA PRO A 152 -22.23 -2.46 -26.48
C PRO A 152 -20.91 -1.89 -27.01
N ASN A 153 -20.43 -0.82 -26.37
CA ASN A 153 -19.24 -0.10 -26.82
C ASN A 153 -18.16 0.03 -25.74
N PHE A 154 -16.91 0.03 -26.19
CA PHE A 154 -15.75 -0.18 -25.35
C PHE A 154 -14.60 0.74 -25.75
N ARG A 155 -13.73 0.97 -24.77
CA ARG A 155 -12.44 1.63 -24.95
C ARG A 155 -11.27 0.73 -24.54
N GLU A 156 -11.49 -0.20 -23.61
CA GLU A 156 -10.48 -1.18 -23.20
C GLU A 156 -11.16 -2.30 -22.39
N ILE A 157 -10.56 -3.49 -22.40
CA ILE A 157 -10.87 -4.59 -21.50
C ILE A 157 -9.55 -5.16 -20.98
N GLU A 158 -9.36 -5.04 -19.67
CA GLU A 158 -8.20 -5.59 -18.97
C GLU A 158 -8.53 -6.98 -18.44
N ILE A 159 -7.54 -7.87 -18.41
CA ILE A 159 -7.65 -9.22 -17.84
C ILE A 159 -6.43 -9.41 -16.96
N PHE A 160 -6.64 -9.66 -15.68
CA PHE A 160 -5.58 -9.64 -14.68
C PHE A 160 -5.13 -11.06 -14.30
N SER A 161 -3.82 -11.28 -14.27
CA SER A 161 -3.22 -12.57 -13.94
C SER A 161 -3.60 -13.02 -12.53
N ALA A 162 -3.95 -14.30 -12.40
CA ALA A 162 -4.19 -14.95 -11.12
C ALA A 162 -2.88 -15.50 -10.54
N PRO A 163 -2.78 -15.67 -9.21
CA PRO A 163 -1.69 -16.39 -8.59
C PRO A 163 -1.52 -17.81 -9.19
N THR A 164 -0.26 -18.22 -9.38
CA THR A 164 0.08 -19.52 -9.99
C THR A 164 0.74 -20.50 -9.01
N SER A 165 1.23 -20.02 -7.87
CA SER A 165 1.89 -20.87 -6.87
C SER A 165 0.84 -21.65 -6.04
N PRO A 166 0.92 -23.00 -5.97
CA PRO A 166 -0.10 -23.79 -5.25
C PRO A 166 -0.15 -23.52 -3.75
N ASN A 167 0.99 -23.62 -3.06
CA ASN A 167 1.12 -23.29 -1.65
C ASN A 167 1.98 -22.04 -1.56
N ASP A 168 1.34 -20.89 -1.37
CA ASP A 168 2.00 -19.59 -1.35
C ASP A 168 1.53 -18.85 -0.10
N ALA A 169 2.38 -18.83 0.92
CA ALA A 169 2.09 -18.27 2.22
C ALA A 169 3.01 -17.08 2.45
N GLY A 170 2.46 -15.91 2.74
CA GLY A 170 3.26 -14.72 3.01
C GLY A 170 2.95 -14.08 4.36
N VAL A 171 3.83 -13.20 4.81
CA VAL A 171 3.57 -12.32 5.96
C VAL A 171 3.18 -10.94 5.44
N SER A 172 1.89 -10.62 5.53
CA SER A 172 1.30 -9.45 4.86
C SER A 172 1.43 -8.14 5.66
N MET A 173 1.45 -8.20 7.00
CA MET A 173 1.60 -7.01 7.85
C MET A 173 1.97 -7.33 9.29
N LEU A 174 2.53 -6.32 9.98
CA LEU A 174 2.61 -6.26 11.44
C LEU A 174 1.28 -5.70 11.96
N VAL A 175 0.52 -6.50 12.70
CA VAL A 175 -0.80 -6.16 13.25
C VAL A 175 -0.66 -5.45 14.59
N ALA A 176 0.26 -5.93 15.44
CA ALA A 176 0.56 -5.36 16.74
C ALA A 176 2.06 -5.47 17.05
N PRO A 177 2.62 -4.55 17.85
CA PRO A 177 1.92 -3.42 18.45
C PRO A 177 1.67 -2.27 17.45
N SER A 178 0.60 -1.51 17.67
CA SER A 178 0.25 -0.31 16.91
C SER A 178 0.06 0.84 17.90
N ALA A 179 0.87 1.89 17.77
CA ALA A 179 0.91 3.04 18.68
C ALA A 179 0.91 2.64 20.18
N PHE A 180 2.10 2.40 20.72
CA PHE A 180 2.30 1.76 22.02
C PHE A 180 3.34 2.50 22.86
N CYS A 181 3.23 2.39 24.18
CA CYS A 181 4.24 2.91 25.10
C CYS A 181 5.43 1.96 25.26
N PRO A 182 6.57 2.43 25.79
CA PRO A 182 7.65 1.56 26.23
C PRO A 182 7.14 0.58 27.29
N GLY A 183 7.47 -0.69 27.14
CA GLY A 183 6.90 -1.75 27.97
C GLY A 183 6.92 -3.10 27.29
N ILE A 184 6.23 -4.06 27.90
CA ILE A 184 6.03 -5.39 27.32
C ILE A 184 4.81 -5.32 26.41
N GLU A 185 5.00 -5.62 25.14
CA GLU A 185 3.93 -5.67 24.14
C GLU A 185 4.03 -6.99 23.35
N ASP A 186 2.89 -7.52 22.93
CA ASP A 186 2.84 -8.68 22.06
C ASP A 186 3.11 -8.29 20.61
N ILE A 187 3.96 -9.06 19.93
CA ILE A 187 4.19 -8.92 18.49
C ILE A 187 3.20 -9.84 17.77
N VAL A 188 2.30 -9.24 16.98
CA VAL A 188 1.32 -9.98 16.18
C VAL A 188 1.51 -9.66 14.72
N VAL A 189 1.65 -10.67 13.87
CA VAL A 189 1.76 -10.52 12.41
C VAL A 189 0.60 -11.21 11.71
N ARG A 190 0.28 -10.80 10.48
CA ARG A 190 -0.71 -11.47 9.64
C ARG A 190 -0.05 -12.37 8.63
N VAL A 191 -0.29 -13.68 8.76
CA VAL A 191 0.05 -14.67 7.75
C VAL A 191 -1.12 -14.80 6.78
N GLN A 192 -0.86 -14.75 5.48
CA GLN A 192 -1.86 -14.74 4.43
C GLN A 192 -1.54 -15.81 3.38
N ASN A 193 -2.57 -16.45 2.84
CA ASN A 193 -2.46 -17.32 1.69
C ASN A 193 -2.62 -16.50 0.41
N PHE A 194 -1.59 -16.51 -0.43
CA PHE A 194 -1.59 -15.94 -1.78
C PHE A 194 -1.73 -17.04 -2.85
N GLY A 195 -1.73 -18.31 -2.44
CA GLY A 195 -1.76 -19.46 -3.32
C GLY A 195 -3.16 -19.92 -3.68
N VAL A 196 -3.20 -21.02 -4.45
CA VAL A 196 -4.45 -21.61 -4.95
C VAL A 196 -4.88 -22.87 -4.20
N ASN A 197 -4.08 -23.35 -3.25
CA ASN A 197 -4.47 -24.40 -2.30
C ASN A 197 -4.75 -23.80 -0.92
N VAL A 198 -5.69 -24.39 -0.19
CA VAL A 198 -5.87 -24.11 1.24
C VAL A 198 -4.61 -24.52 2.00
N ILE A 199 -4.07 -23.61 2.82
CA ILE A 199 -2.93 -23.90 3.68
C ILE A 199 -3.47 -24.45 5.01
N ASN A 200 -3.25 -25.75 5.25
CA ASN A 200 -3.65 -26.41 6.49
C ASN A 200 -2.69 -26.12 7.64
N PHE A 201 -1.43 -25.82 7.33
CA PHE A 201 -0.44 -25.32 8.28
C PHE A 201 0.74 -24.68 7.55
N VAL A 202 1.46 -23.81 8.25
CA VAL A 202 2.72 -23.23 7.81
C VAL A 202 3.63 -22.96 9.01
N THR A 203 4.94 -22.97 8.81
CA THR A 203 5.89 -22.57 9.85
C THR A 203 6.21 -21.10 9.71
N LEU A 204 6.07 -20.33 10.78
CA LEU A 204 6.39 -18.92 10.85
C LEU A 204 7.67 -18.73 11.66
N ASN A 205 8.70 -18.22 11.01
CA ASN A 205 9.97 -17.90 11.62
C ASN A 205 10.04 -16.39 11.84
N TRP A 206 10.81 -15.96 12.83
CA TRP A 206 10.94 -14.53 13.10
C TRP A 206 12.20 -14.20 13.88
N ARG A 207 12.61 -12.93 13.81
CA ARG A 207 13.73 -12.37 14.56
C ARG A 207 13.47 -10.92 14.92
N VAL A 208 14.09 -10.47 16.00
CA VAL A 208 14.09 -9.06 16.42
C VAL A 208 15.52 -8.57 16.47
N ASN A 209 15.82 -7.46 15.80
CA ASN A 209 17.16 -6.88 15.68
C ASN A 209 18.23 -7.91 15.24
N GLY A 210 17.87 -8.77 14.28
CA GLY A 210 18.74 -9.83 13.78
C GLY A 210 18.85 -11.08 14.67
N VAL A 211 18.29 -11.06 15.89
CA VAL A 211 18.34 -12.20 16.83
C VAL A 211 17.17 -13.14 16.58
N LEU A 212 17.48 -14.34 16.08
CA LEU A 212 16.51 -15.39 15.76
C LEU A 212 15.72 -15.84 17.00
N GLN A 213 14.41 -15.95 16.85
CA GLN A 213 13.48 -16.42 17.88
C GLN A 213 12.96 -17.84 17.54
N PRO A 214 12.40 -18.57 18.52
CA PRO A 214 11.74 -19.84 18.25
C PRO A 214 10.64 -19.70 17.19
N SER A 215 10.61 -20.61 16.23
CA SER A 215 9.57 -20.63 15.20
C SER A 215 8.20 -21.00 15.80
N VAL A 216 7.15 -20.52 15.14
CA VAL A 216 5.76 -20.72 15.53
C VAL A 216 5.09 -21.63 14.50
N PHE A 217 4.42 -22.68 14.97
CA PHE A 217 3.55 -23.50 14.13
C PHE A 217 2.20 -22.80 13.97
N VAL A 218 1.83 -22.49 12.73
CA VAL A 218 0.57 -21.79 12.42
C VAL A 218 -0.44 -22.81 11.88
N PRO A 219 -1.45 -23.21 12.68
CA PRO A 219 -2.51 -24.09 12.19
C PRO A 219 -3.47 -23.31 11.30
N GLY A 220 -3.89 -23.94 10.21
CA GLY A 220 -4.94 -23.46 9.32
C GLY A 220 -6.34 -24.03 9.68
N PRO A 221 -7.29 -24.00 8.74
CA PRO A 221 -7.10 -23.61 7.33
C PRO A 221 -6.91 -22.10 7.17
N ILE A 222 -5.91 -21.71 6.36
CA ILE A 222 -5.82 -20.39 5.75
C ILE A 222 -6.30 -20.57 4.31
N ASP A 223 -7.52 -20.12 4.02
CA ASP A 223 -8.21 -20.40 2.75
C ASP A 223 -7.60 -19.65 1.58
N THR A 224 -8.08 -19.89 0.36
CA THR A 224 -7.72 -19.06 -0.79
C THR A 224 -8.54 -17.77 -0.81
N ILE A 225 -8.06 -16.75 -1.54
CA ILE A 225 -8.87 -15.55 -1.79
C ILE A 225 -10.18 -15.96 -2.51
N GLY A 226 -11.31 -15.51 -1.98
CA GLY A 226 -12.64 -15.92 -2.46
C GLY A 226 -13.13 -17.28 -1.96
N GLY A 227 -12.34 -17.96 -1.12
CA GLY A 227 -12.74 -19.17 -0.39
C GLY A 227 -13.83 -18.91 0.66
N THR A 228 -14.30 -19.98 1.31
CA THR A 228 -15.38 -19.87 2.31
C THR A 228 -14.85 -19.39 3.67
N ASN A 229 -13.61 -19.75 4.02
CA ASN A 229 -12.96 -19.31 5.25
C ASN A 229 -12.04 -18.11 4.98
N PRO A 230 -11.55 -17.42 6.03
CA PRO A 230 -10.57 -16.35 5.86
C PRO A 230 -9.29 -16.84 5.17
N PHE A 231 -8.79 -16.03 4.24
CA PHE A 231 -7.53 -16.25 3.53
C PHE A 231 -6.30 -15.76 4.31
N PHE A 232 -6.47 -15.41 5.59
CA PHE A 232 -5.40 -14.96 6.47
C PHE A 232 -5.66 -15.34 7.94
N ILE A 233 -4.60 -15.34 8.73
CA ILE A 233 -4.62 -15.51 10.20
C ILE A 233 -3.66 -14.53 10.85
N ASN A 234 -4.08 -13.92 11.96
CA ASN A 234 -3.18 -13.13 12.80
C ASN A 234 -2.50 -14.07 13.82
N VAL A 235 -1.17 -14.04 13.88
CA VAL A 235 -0.35 -14.93 14.71
C VAL A 235 0.39 -14.11 15.74
N ASN A 236 0.19 -14.43 17.02
CA ASN A 236 0.97 -13.86 18.12
C ASN A 236 2.32 -14.59 18.20
N LEU A 237 3.39 -13.85 17.95
CA LEU A 237 4.78 -14.32 18.03
C LEU A 237 5.28 -14.36 19.48
N GLY A 238 4.63 -13.61 20.37
CA GLY A 238 4.92 -13.54 21.80
C GLY A 238 5.27 -12.14 22.28
N PRO A 239 5.48 -11.99 23.60
CA PRO A 239 5.79 -10.71 24.22
C PRO A 239 7.23 -10.28 23.92
N TRP A 240 7.41 -8.97 23.76
CA TRP A 240 8.72 -8.33 23.64
C TRP A 240 8.78 -7.05 24.50
N THR A 241 9.92 -6.80 25.13
CA THR A 241 10.13 -5.57 25.92
C THR A 241 10.72 -4.47 25.04
N PHE A 242 9.91 -3.46 24.76
CA PHE A 242 10.29 -2.28 23.98
C PHE A 242 10.78 -1.15 24.88
N ALA A 243 12.01 -0.69 24.67
CA ALA A 243 12.57 0.48 25.34
C ALA A 243 12.14 1.78 24.64
N ALA A 244 12.08 2.87 25.41
CA ALA A 244 11.88 4.21 24.86
C ALA A 244 13.03 4.60 23.93
N ASN A 245 12.74 5.41 22.92
CA ASN A 245 13.75 5.94 21.98
C ASN A 245 14.68 4.85 21.41
N THR A 246 14.14 3.67 21.17
CA THR A 246 14.88 2.53 20.64
C THR A 246 14.07 1.94 19.50
N PRO A 247 14.56 2.02 18.24
CA PRO A 247 13.92 1.33 17.14
C PRO A 247 14.19 -0.18 17.22
N TYR A 248 13.17 -0.97 16.90
CA TYR A 248 13.24 -2.42 16.80
C TYR A 248 12.85 -2.87 15.40
N THR A 249 13.75 -3.59 14.74
CA THR A 249 13.47 -4.21 13.44
C THR A 249 12.96 -5.63 13.67
N ILE A 250 11.70 -5.84 13.33
CA ILE A 250 11.03 -7.14 13.35
C ILE A 250 11.06 -7.70 11.94
N GLU A 251 11.53 -8.92 11.82
CA GLU A 251 11.46 -9.70 10.59
C GLU A 251 10.72 -11.00 10.85
N ALA A 252 9.69 -11.29 10.06
CA ALA A 252 8.92 -12.51 10.15
C ALA A 252 8.73 -13.10 8.76
N TRP A 253 8.91 -14.42 8.61
CA TRP A 253 8.78 -15.10 7.34
C TRP A 253 8.20 -16.50 7.46
N THR A 254 7.38 -16.85 6.48
CA THR A 254 6.79 -18.18 6.31
C THR A 254 7.80 -19.18 5.76
N SER A 255 7.53 -20.47 5.97
CA SER A 255 8.26 -21.55 5.34
C SER A 255 7.43 -22.84 5.34
N LEU A 256 7.62 -23.64 4.30
CA LEU A 256 7.04 -24.97 4.15
C LEU A 256 5.50 -25.02 4.32
N PRO A 257 4.71 -24.17 3.64
CA PRO A 257 3.25 -24.27 3.70
C PRO A 257 2.79 -25.67 3.22
N ASN A 258 1.94 -26.32 4.03
CA ASN A 258 1.54 -27.73 3.82
C ASN A 258 2.73 -28.71 3.70
N ALA A 259 3.86 -28.40 4.34
CA ALA A 259 5.13 -29.14 4.20
C ALA A 259 5.67 -29.19 2.75
N GLN A 260 5.29 -28.25 1.90
CA GLN A 260 5.78 -28.10 0.53
C GLN A 260 6.61 -26.82 0.40
N ILE A 261 7.57 -26.81 -0.52
CA ILE A 261 8.34 -25.59 -0.81
C ILE A 261 7.40 -24.55 -1.44
N ASP A 262 7.44 -23.35 -0.89
CA ASP A 262 6.85 -22.17 -1.51
C ASP A 262 7.74 -21.70 -2.65
N THR A 263 7.22 -21.75 -3.88
CA THR A 263 7.99 -21.34 -5.07
C THR A 263 7.94 -19.84 -5.32
N ASN A 264 7.05 -19.11 -4.65
CA ASN A 264 6.89 -17.67 -4.82
C ASN A 264 7.38 -16.90 -3.59
N THR A 265 8.70 -16.84 -3.44
CA THR A 265 9.35 -16.26 -2.25
C THR A 265 9.18 -14.74 -2.05
N PHE A 266 8.47 -14.05 -2.94
CA PHE A 266 8.39 -12.58 -2.94
C PHE A 266 7.63 -12.02 -1.73
N ASN A 267 6.62 -12.76 -1.23
CA ASN A 267 5.74 -12.31 -0.16
C ASN A 267 6.02 -13.01 1.19
N ASP A 268 6.99 -13.94 1.23
CA ASP A 268 7.30 -14.74 2.40
C ASP A 268 7.69 -13.88 3.60
N THR A 269 8.46 -12.81 3.37
CA THR A 269 9.13 -12.04 4.43
C THR A 269 8.56 -10.65 4.61
N LEU A 270 8.13 -10.34 5.83
CA LEU A 270 7.87 -9.00 6.31
C LEU A 270 9.09 -8.47 7.07
N THR A 271 9.54 -7.26 6.75
CA THR A 271 10.49 -6.49 7.58
C THR A 271 9.86 -5.17 7.98
N ARG A 272 9.80 -4.89 9.29
CA ARG A 272 9.26 -3.63 9.83
C ARG A 272 10.14 -3.10 10.95
N THR A 273 10.51 -1.84 10.86
CA THR A 273 11.11 -1.11 11.99
C THR A 273 10.01 -0.33 12.70
N ILE A 274 9.91 -0.51 14.02
CA ILE A 274 8.95 0.17 14.88
C ILE A 274 9.68 0.77 16.10
N GLY A 275 9.13 1.82 16.68
CA GLY A 275 9.57 2.37 17.96
C GLY A 275 8.39 2.60 18.88
N ALA A 276 8.61 2.49 20.19
CA ALA A 276 7.61 2.86 21.18
C ALA A 276 7.42 4.39 21.18
N ALA A 277 6.17 4.84 21.26
CA ALA A 277 5.82 6.24 21.45
C ALA A 277 6.48 6.81 22.71
N LEU A 278 6.83 8.10 22.72
CA LEU A 278 7.53 8.69 23.86
C LEU A 278 6.59 9.06 25.01
N SER A 279 7.13 8.97 26.22
CA SER A 279 6.54 9.51 27.45
C SER A 279 7.66 9.81 28.45
N GLY A 280 7.57 10.94 29.15
CA GLY A 280 8.56 11.38 30.12
C GLY A 280 9.60 12.36 29.56
N THR A 281 10.76 12.41 30.22
CA THR A 281 11.78 13.44 29.97
C THR A 281 12.97 12.89 29.18
N PHE A 282 13.34 13.61 28.14
CA PHE A 282 14.46 13.34 27.24
C PHE A 282 15.39 14.56 27.17
N THR A 283 16.61 14.35 26.68
CA THR A 283 17.58 15.42 26.41
C THR A 283 17.85 15.57 24.93
N ILE A 284 18.14 16.80 24.50
CA ILE A 284 18.76 17.07 23.20
C ILE A 284 20.17 17.57 23.48
N ASN A 285 21.19 16.81 23.07
CA ASN A 285 22.59 17.11 23.34
C ASN A 285 23.49 16.54 22.23
N ALA A 286 24.07 17.43 21.43
CA ALA A 286 24.95 17.08 20.31
C ALA A 286 26.26 16.37 20.72
N PHE A 287 26.62 16.42 22.00
CA PHE A 287 27.86 15.83 22.53
C PHE A 287 27.64 14.51 23.29
N ALA A 288 26.39 14.05 23.40
CA ALA A 288 26.06 12.78 24.03
C ALA A 288 25.60 11.74 23.00
N PRO A 289 25.86 10.44 23.20
CA PRO A 289 25.37 9.39 22.30
C PRO A 289 23.84 9.38 22.19
N THR A 290 23.32 9.05 21.01
CA THR A 290 21.89 8.86 20.75
C THR A 290 21.44 7.48 21.27
N ILE A 291 21.27 7.34 22.57
CA ILE A 291 20.77 6.11 23.21
C ILE A 291 19.97 6.46 24.47
N GLY A 292 18.95 5.65 24.77
CA GLY A 292 18.12 5.84 25.96
C GLY A 292 17.40 7.17 25.92
N THR A 293 17.67 8.06 26.87
CA THR A 293 16.92 9.33 26.99
C THR A 293 17.50 10.50 26.18
N ASN A 294 18.53 10.31 25.36
CA ASN A 294 19.16 11.40 24.60
C ASN A 294 18.94 11.32 23.09
N PHE A 295 18.64 12.47 22.49
CA PHE A 295 18.70 12.75 21.05
C PHE A 295 19.89 13.67 20.77
N SER A 296 20.63 13.45 19.69
CA SER A 296 21.78 14.30 19.37
C SER A 296 21.36 15.61 18.70
N THR A 297 20.22 15.63 18.00
CA THR A 297 19.69 16.79 17.27
C THR A 297 18.18 16.98 17.47
N PHE A 298 17.65 18.14 17.10
CA PHE A 298 16.20 18.33 17.03
C PHE A 298 15.59 17.50 15.89
N THR A 299 16.31 17.26 14.80
CA THR A 299 15.80 16.44 13.67
C THR A 299 15.54 15.02 14.14
N GLU A 300 16.46 14.41 14.89
CA GLU A 300 16.27 13.06 15.43
C GLU A 300 15.05 12.99 16.36
N PHE A 301 14.88 13.98 17.23
CA PHE A 301 13.71 14.06 18.11
C PHE A 301 12.40 14.21 17.32
N ALA A 302 12.37 15.15 16.36
CA ALA A 302 11.20 15.41 15.53
C ALA A 302 10.82 14.20 14.67
N ASP A 303 11.78 13.59 13.99
CA ASP A 303 11.57 12.38 13.19
C ASP A 303 11.04 11.24 14.07
N PHE A 304 11.55 11.10 15.31
CA PHE A 304 11.06 10.07 16.22
C PHE A 304 9.59 10.28 16.57
N VAL A 305 9.20 11.46 17.05
CA VAL A 305 7.81 11.73 17.47
C VAL A 305 6.86 11.77 16.28
N ASN A 306 7.29 12.21 15.10
CA ASN A 306 6.49 12.15 13.88
C ASN A 306 6.19 10.70 13.47
N ASN A 307 7.15 9.79 13.62
CA ASN A 307 7.00 8.41 13.18
C ASN A 307 6.35 7.48 14.22
N ASN A 308 6.51 7.76 15.51
CA ASN A 308 6.08 6.86 16.60
C ASN A 308 5.05 7.50 17.54
N GLY A 309 4.87 8.83 17.50
CA GLY A 309 3.96 9.55 18.37
C GLY A 309 4.44 9.66 19.82
N ILE A 310 3.51 10.08 20.68
CA ILE A 310 3.66 10.14 22.12
C ILE A 310 2.52 9.37 22.80
N CYS A 311 2.78 8.80 23.96
CA CYS A 311 1.77 8.08 24.75
C CYS A 311 1.59 8.63 26.17
N GLY A 312 2.25 9.75 26.46
CA GLY A 312 2.12 10.55 27.66
C GLY A 312 2.76 11.92 27.45
N PRO A 313 2.80 12.79 28.48
CA PRO A 313 3.52 14.05 28.41
C PRO A 313 5.00 13.83 28.11
N VAL A 314 5.55 14.59 27.16
CA VAL A 314 6.96 14.53 26.76
C VAL A 314 7.65 15.86 27.04
N VAL A 315 8.82 15.81 27.66
CA VAL A 315 9.70 16.97 27.85
C VAL A 315 11.04 16.71 27.16
N ALA A 316 11.39 17.51 26.17
CA ALA A 316 12.72 17.54 25.57
C ALA A 316 13.53 18.70 26.17
N ASN A 317 14.47 18.37 27.06
CA ASN A 317 15.38 19.33 27.67
C ASN A 317 16.65 19.48 26.81
N VAL A 318 16.76 20.60 26.10
CA VAL A 318 17.98 20.89 25.32
C VAL A 318 19.08 21.27 26.31
N VAL A 319 20.20 20.58 26.26
CA VAL A 319 21.28 20.82 27.23
C VAL A 319 21.89 22.21 26.99
N PRO A 320 22.09 23.07 28.00
CA PRO A 320 22.65 24.40 27.78
C PRO A 320 24.03 24.36 27.11
N GLY A 321 24.23 25.18 26.08
CA GLY A 321 25.53 25.33 25.41
C GLY A 321 25.90 24.19 24.45
N THR A 322 24.92 23.38 24.03
CA THR A 322 25.13 22.29 23.06
C THR A 322 24.73 22.67 21.63
N GLY A 323 24.12 23.84 21.45
CA GLY A 323 23.93 24.49 20.15
C GLY A 323 25.14 25.35 19.72
N PRO A 324 25.06 26.04 18.57
CA PRO A 324 23.89 26.13 17.70
C PRO A 324 23.60 24.82 16.96
N TYR A 325 22.32 24.49 16.83
CA TYR A 325 21.80 23.40 16.02
C TYR A 325 21.48 23.95 14.63
N LEU A 326 22.22 23.50 13.62
CA LEU A 326 22.15 24.02 12.24
C LEU A 326 21.30 23.12 11.35
N GLU A 327 19.99 23.13 11.57
CA GLU A 327 19.05 22.19 10.99
C GLU A 327 17.67 22.81 10.79
N ARG A 328 16.90 22.24 9.85
CA ARG A 328 15.49 22.55 9.66
C ARG A 328 14.66 21.45 10.29
N ILE A 329 13.65 21.85 11.06
CA ILE A 329 12.78 20.93 11.80
C ILE A 329 11.34 21.07 11.33
N VAL A 330 10.68 19.92 11.16
CA VAL A 330 9.23 19.86 10.91
C VAL A 330 8.62 18.91 11.93
N PHE A 331 7.69 19.42 12.74
CA PHE A 331 6.75 18.58 13.47
C PHE A 331 5.46 18.49 12.64
N GLY A 332 4.94 17.28 12.50
CA GLY A 332 3.65 17.01 11.87
C GLY A 332 2.51 17.01 12.87
N ASP A 333 1.38 16.43 12.47
CA ASP A 333 0.35 15.98 13.40
C ASP A 333 0.89 14.79 14.20
N ILE A 334 1.20 15.02 15.48
CA ILE A 334 1.86 14.04 16.33
C ILE A 334 0.80 13.12 16.94
N GLN A 335 0.83 11.85 16.54
CA GLN A 335 -0.09 10.86 17.08
C GLN A 335 0.01 10.78 18.62
N GLY A 336 -1.16 10.84 19.27
CA GLY A 336 -1.28 10.80 20.72
C GLY A 336 -1.18 12.14 21.42
N SER A 337 -0.92 13.23 20.69
CA SER A 337 -0.96 14.60 21.22
C SER A 337 -2.37 15.00 21.65
N SER A 338 -2.48 15.66 22.79
CA SER A 338 -3.75 16.15 23.35
C SER A 338 -3.50 17.19 24.45
N ALA A 339 -4.58 17.77 24.99
CA ALA A 339 -4.49 18.65 26.16
C ALA A 339 -3.85 18.01 27.41
N THR A 340 -3.76 16.67 27.47
CA THR A 340 -3.07 15.95 28.56
C THR A 340 -1.67 15.48 28.12
N ASN A 341 -1.54 14.97 26.90
CA ASN A 341 -0.28 14.50 26.35
C ASN A 341 0.33 15.61 25.50
N THR A 342 1.13 16.45 26.12
CA THR A 342 1.77 17.60 25.47
C THR A 342 3.24 17.31 25.15
N ILE A 343 3.81 18.01 24.17
CA ILE A 343 5.27 18.06 23.97
C ILE A 343 5.79 19.40 24.48
N THR A 344 6.76 19.39 25.38
CA THR A 344 7.46 20.60 25.85
C THR A 344 8.92 20.54 25.44
N ILE A 345 9.42 21.56 24.75
CA ILE A 345 10.83 21.73 24.40
C ILE A 345 11.39 22.87 25.25
N ASN A 346 12.29 22.55 26.17
CA ASN A 346 13.03 23.53 26.97
C ASN A 346 14.36 23.83 26.27
N GLY A 347 14.41 24.92 25.50
CA GLY A 347 15.56 25.33 24.70
C GLY A 347 16.79 25.74 25.50
N ASN A 348 16.61 26.18 26.75
CA ASN A 348 17.68 26.57 27.67
C ASN A 348 18.72 27.53 27.06
N GLY A 349 18.26 28.49 26.26
CA GLY A 349 19.09 29.51 25.62
C GLY A 349 19.88 29.04 24.40
N ASN A 350 19.70 27.78 23.95
CA ASN A 350 20.31 27.31 22.71
C ASN A 350 19.70 27.99 21.48
N THR A 351 20.42 27.87 20.36
CA THR A 351 19.99 28.39 19.05
C THR A 351 19.70 27.25 18.09
N LEU A 352 18.52 27.26 17.47
CA LEU A 352 18.16 26.50 16.28
C LEU A 352 18.23 27.45 15.07
N ALA A 353 19.05 27.13 14.07
CA ALA A 353 19.24 28.00 12.91
C ALA A 353 19.27 27.22 11.60
N PHE A 354 18.72 27.81 10.55
CA PHE A 354 18.73 27.21 9.22
C PHE A 354 18.86 28.24 8.11
N ALA A 355 19.67 27.91 7.10
CA ALA A 355 19.87 28.74 5.91
C ALA A 355 19.01 28.22 4.75
N GLY A 356 17.76 28.69 4.68
CA GLY A 356 16.82 28.32 3.62
C GLY A 356 17.35 28.63 2.22
N THR A 357 17.11 27.72 1.27
CA THR A 357 17.61 27.82 -0.12
C THR A 357 16.48 27.94 -1.16
N SER A 358 15.25 27.57 -0.81
CA SER A 358 14.08 27.62 -1.68
C SER A 358 12.82 28.02 -0.90
N THR A 359 11.73 28.32 -1.59
CA THR A 359 10.42 28.61 -0.97
C THR A 359 9.68 27.35 -0.47
N THR A 360 10.16 26.15 -0.81
CA THR A 360 9.63 24.88 -0.25
C THR A 360 10.28 24.53 1.08
N ASP A 361 11.50 25.01 1.32
CA ASP A 361 12.35 24.68 2.46
C ASP A 361 12.99 25.95 3.04
N TRP A 362 12.16 26.96 3.29
CA TRP A 362 12.58 28.27 3.82
C TRP A 362 12.41 28.43 5.34
N ALA A 363 11.58 27.60 5.98
CA ALA A 363 11.28 27.69 7.41
C ALA A 363 12.30 26.91 8.26
N THR A 364 12.88 27.53 9.30
CA THR A 364 13.76 26.87 10.26
C THR A 364 12.98 25.87 11.13
N LEU A 365 11.82 26.29 11.67
CA LEU A 365 10.89 25.42 12.40
C LEU A 365 9.51 25.46 11.73
N THR A 366 8.98 24.30 11.37
CA THR A 366 7.60 24.16 10.90
C THR A 366 6.80 23.31 11.87
N LEU A 367 5.63 23.81 12.27
CA LEU A 367 4.57 23.05 12.91
C LEU A 367 3.46 22.82 11.89
N ASN A 368 3.26 21.58 11.47
CA ASN A 368 2.39 21.23 10.35
C ASN A 368 1.25 20.33 10.83
N GLY A 369 0.15 20.92 11.26
CA GLY A 369 -0.92 20.22 11.99
C GLY A 369 -0.50 19.80 13.40
N THR A 370 0.62 20.32 13.91
CA THR A 370 1.09 20.02 15.27
C THR A 370 0.24 20.76 16.28
N ASP A 371 -0.31 20.01 17.24
CA ASP A 371 -1.07 20.56 18.35
C ASP A 371 -0.41 20.26 19.70
N TYR A 372 -0.71 21.10 20.69
CA TYR A 372 -0.30 20.95 22.10
C TYR A 372 1.23 20.86 22.31
N MET A 373 1.99 21.62 21.52
CA MET A 373 3.43 21.80 21.71
C MET A 373 3.76 23.12 22.42
N SER A 374 4.63 23.07 23.42
CA SER A 374 5.21 24.25 24.08
C SER A 374 6.70 24.33 23.79
N ILE A 375 7.18 25.49 23.37
CA ILE A 375 8.61 25.76 23.15
C ILE A 375 9.02 26.94 24.03
N ASP A 376 9.95 26.70 24.95
CA ASP A 376 10.41 27.67 25.94
C ASP A 376 11.91 27.95 25.79
N SER A 377 12.30 29.21 25.90
CA SER A 377 13.70 29.67 25.91
C SER A 377 14.59 29.12 24.76
N LEU A 378 14.03 28.89 23.56
CA LEU A 378 14.78 28.51 22.35
C LEU A 378 14.94 29.71 21.42
N THR A 379 16.17 30.03 21.02
CA THR A 379 16.40 31.04 19.97
C THR A 379 16.25 30.38 18.61
N ILE A 380 15.32 30.84 17.77
CA ILE A 380 15.14 30.33 16.41
C ILE A 380 15.60 31.40 15.43
N ALA A 381 16.46 31.04 14.48
CA ALA A 381 17.02 31.96 13.49
C ALA A 381 16.89 31.41 12.06
N ALA A 382 16.43 32.27 11.14
CA ALA A 382 16.53 32.01 9.71
C ALA A 382 17.73 32.79 9.16
N THR A 383 18.73 32.07 8.64
CA THR A 383 20.02 32.65 8.20
C THR A 383 20.19 32.63 6.68
N GLY A 384 19.16 32.23 5.94
CA GLY A 384 19.18 32.22 4.48
C GLY A 384 19.12 33.63 3.90
N VAL A 385 19.89 33.87 2.83
CA VAL A 385 20.06 35.21 2.24
C VAL A 385 18.87 35.61 1.38
N ALA A 386 18.40 34.69 0.53
CA ALA A 386 17.28 34.93 -0.39
C ALA A 386 15.96 34.37 0.14
N ASN A 387 16.02 33.30 0.94
CA ASN A 387 14.88 32.60 1.49
C ASN A 387 15.13 32.35 2.99
N GLY A 388 14.22 32.80 3.85
CA GLY A 388 14.34 32.59 5.28
C GLY A 388 13.06 32.94 6.00
N LEU A 389 12.51 31.96 6.72
CA LEU A 389 11.37 32.10 7.60
C LEU A 389 11.74 31.45 8.94
N THR A 390 11.57 32.17 10.05
CA THR A 390 12.01 31.65 11.36
C THR A 390 11.12 30.50 11.81
N MET A 391 9.80 30.69 11.71
CA MET A 391 8.82 29.70 12.13
C MET A 391 7.59 29.74 11.22
N MET A 392 7.02 28.58 10.94
CA MET A 392 5.83 28.43 10.10
C MET A 392 4.82 27.49 10.78
N LEU A 393 3.57 27.94 10.94
CA LEU A 393 2.46 27.12 11.44
C LEU A 393 1.48 26.90 10.27
N THR A 394 1.18 25.65 9.94
CA THR A 394 0.32 25.26 8.81
C THR A 394 -0.65 24.15 9.17
N ASN A 395 -1.64 23.92 8.31
CA ASN A 395 -2.56 22.78 8.35
C ASN A 395 -3.26 22.57 9.71
N GLY A 396 -3.66 23.68 10.35
CA GLY A 396 -4.41 23.64 11.61
C GLY A 396 -3.55 23.39 12.86
N ALA A 397 -2.27 23.78 12.84
CA ALA A 397 -1.43 23.74 14.05
C ALA A 397 -1.94 24.71 15.13
N ASP A 398 -2.63 24.17 16.13
CA ASP A 398 -3.38 24.88 17.17
C ASP A 398 -2.88 24.54 18.59
N HIS A 399 -3.28 25.33 19.60
CA HIS A 399 -2.92 25.09 21.01
C HIS A 399 -1.41 25.01 21.30
N ASN A 400 -0.60 25.65 20.46
CA ASN A 400 0.85 25.74 20.64
C ASN A 400 1.24 26.98 21.45
N ASN A 401 2.24 26.86 22.32
CA ASN A 401 2.71 27.96 23.16
C ASN A 401 4.20 28.24 22.95
N PHE A 402 4.58 29.52 22.94
CA PHE A 402 5.96 29.97 22.74
C PHE A 402 6.33 30.97 23.83
N THR A 403 7.29 30.60 24.67
CA THR A 403 7.75 31.40 25.80
C THR A 403 9.26 31.60 25.76
N ARG A 404 9.74 32.57 26.55
CA ARG A 404 11.15 32.96 26.59
C ARG A 404 11.74 32.85 27.98
#